data_AF-A0A0A9DE14-F1
#
_entry.id   AF-A0A0A9DE14-F1
#
_cell.length_a   1.000
_cell.length_b   1.000
_cell.length_c   1.000
_cell.angle_alpha   90.00
_cell.angle_beta   90.00
_cell.angle_gamma   90.00
#
_symmetry.space_group_name_H-M   'P 1'
#
loop_
_entity.id
_entity.type
_entity.pdbx_description
1 polymer ?
#
loop_
_entity_poly.entity_id
_entity_poly.type
_entity_poly.pdbx_seq_one_letter_code
_entity_poly.pdbx_strand_id
1 'polypeptide(L)'
;MGKGKRSRKQMAAADEDDIHDLSSEDEDYSYEDDVSDNDTSLQGNISGRRGQYSKRKSRNVDSIPLMEGEGRSLRVLGFNQAQRSLFLQTLNRYGFQNYDWKEYLPRLKGKSVEEIQRYAELVMAHLLEEINDSECFSDGVPKEGMRTDDTLVRIANISLIEEKVAAMEQGKITKLFPNYLKYEFQGLSGGRIWKTEHDLLLLKGIIKHGYARWQYISDDRENGLFEAARRELNLLLMN
;
A
#
# COMPACT_ATOMS: atom_id res chain seq x y z
N MET A 1 8.63 15.42 52.40
CA MET A 1 7.86 15.99 51.26
C MET A 1 8.70 15.86 49.99
N GLY A 2 8.71 14.68 49.35
CA GLY A 2 9.50 14.45 48.13
C GLY A 2 8.59 14.31 46.92
N LYS A 3 8.59 15.29 46.01
CA LYS A 3 7.85 15.21 44.73
C LYS A 3 8.76 14.58 43.67
N GLY A 4 8.50 13.32 43.35
CA GLY A 4 9.18 12.61 42.25
C GLY A 4 8.75 13.16 40.89
N LYS A 5 9.69 13.73 40.14
CA LYS A 5 9.55 14.02 38.70
C LYS A 5 9.51 12.69 37.96
N ARG A 6 8.37 12.34 37.34
CA ARG A 6 8.33 11.24 36.36
C ARG A 6 8.86 11.78 35.04
N SER A 7 9.98 11.22 34.58
CA SER A 7 10.52 11.45 33.25
C SER A 7 9.55 10.88 32.21
N ARG A 8 9.07 11.72 31.29
CA ARG A 8 8.23 11.32 30.15
C ARG A 8 9.17 10.69 29.13
N LYS A 9 9.11 9.36 28.99
CA LYS A 9 9.80 8.63 27.92
C LYS A 9 9.16 9.09 26.59
N GLN A 10 9.93 9.79 25.77
CA GLN A 10 9.53 10.07 24.39
C GLN A 10 9.33 8.72 23.69
N MET A 11 8.15 8.54 23.10
CA MET A 11 7.90 7.42 22.20
C MET A 11 8.69 7.72 20.93
N ALA A 12 9.54 6.77 20.51
CA ALA A 12 10.22 6.86 19.23
C ALA A 12 9.15 6.96 18.14
N ALA A 13 9.16 8.06 17.38
CA ALA A 13 8.54 8.08 16.08
C ALA A 13 9.22 6.97 15.28
N ALA A 14 8.45 5.96 14.86
CA ALA A 14 8.93 5.03 13.86
C ALA A 14 9.21 5.87 12.62
N ASP A 15 10.42 5.75 12.07
CA ASP A 15 10.98 6.58 11.02
C ASP A 15 9.93 6.91 9.95
N GLU A 16 9.56 8.19 9.92
CA GLU A 16 8.93 8.80 8.76
C GLU A 16 10.01 8.78 7.67
N ASP A 17 9.99 7.74 6.82
CA ASP A 17 10.77 7.78 5.58
C ASP A 17 10.26 8.98 4.78
N ASP A 18 11.10 10.01 4.81
CA ASP A 18 10.93 11.35 4.30
C ASP A 18 10.52 11.32 2.82
N ILE A 19 9.27 11.71 2.59
CA ILE A 19 8.64 11.78 1.28
C ILE A 19 9.08 13.10 0.64
N HIS A 20 10.35 13.24 0.25
CA HIS A 20 10.79 14.46 -0.44
C HIS A 20 11.82 14.32 -1.58
N ASP A 21 12.26 13.12 -1.97
CA ASP A 21 13.31 13.00 -3.02
C ASP A 21 13.09 11.93 -4.10
N LEU A 22 11.85 11.77 -4.57
CA LEU A 22 11.57 11.08 -5.85
C LEU A 22 10.98 12.01 -6.92
N SER A 23 11.05 13.33 -6.69
CA SER A 23 10.80 14.34 -7.72
C SER A 23 12.13 14.77 -8.33
N SER A 24 12.74 13.88 -9.11
CA SER A 24 13.69 14.29 -10.13
C SER A 24 13.29 13.67 -11.47
N GLU A 25 12.62 14.50 -12.28
CA GLU A 25 12.64 14.42 -13.75
C GLU A 25 11.97 13.21 -14.43
N ASP A 26 10.74 12.88 -14.05
CA ASP A 26 9.80 12.13 -14.93
C ASP A 26 8.49 12.92 -15.17
N GLU A 27 8.56 14.26 -15.04
CA GLU A 27 7.52 15.17 -15.53
C GLU A 27 7.73 15.44 -17.03
N ASP A 28 7.51 14.42 -17.85
CA ASP A 28 7.14 14.66 -19.26
C ASP A 28 6.19 13.56 -19.76
N TYR A 29 5.04 13.48 -19.09
CA TYR A 29 3.85 12.88 -19.68
C TYR A 29 2.97 14.00 -20.25
N SER A 30 3.46 14.72 -21.28
CA SER A 30 2.59 15.49 -22.17
C SER A 30 1.89 14.52 -23.13
N TYR A 31 0.61 14.25 -22.87
CA TYR A 31 -0.30 13.67 -23.85
C TYR A 31 -0.69 14.81 -24.81
N GLU A 32 0.15 15.09 -25.80
CA GLU A 32 -0.23 15.96 -26.92
C GLU A 32 -1.19 15.19 -27.83
N ASP A 33 -2.48 15.50 -27.68
CA ASP A 33 -3.54 15.18 -28.64
C ASP A 33 -3.35 16.14 -29.83
N ASP A 34 -2.80 15.62 -30.92
CA ASP A 34 -2.58 16.37 -32.15
C ASP A 34 -3.95 16.63 -32.82
N VAL A 35 -4.60 17.71 -32.39
CA VAL A 35 -5.80 18.27 -33.03
C VAL A 35 -5.42 18.90 -34.38
N SER A 36 -5.25 18.09 -35.42
CA SER A 36 -5.20 18.60 -36.79
C SER A 36 -6.62 18.74 -37.34
N ASP A 37 -7.20 19.92 -37.16
CA ASP A 37 -8.24 20.45 -38.04
C ASP A 37 -7.57 20.84 -39.37
N ASN A 38 -7.90 20.16 -40.47
CA ASN A 38 -7.78 20.74 -41.80
C ASN A 38 -8.69 20.03 -42.81
N ASP A 39 -9.84 20.65 -43.06
CA ASP A 39 -10.60 20.51 -44.30
C ASP A 39 -9.82 21.14 -45.46
N THR A 40 -9.30 20.36 -46.41
CA THR A 40 -9.28 20.76 -47.83
C THR A 40 -8.96 19.60 -48.78
N SER A 41 -9.62 19.67 -49.93
CA SER A 41 -9.75 18.72 -51.03
C SER A 41 -8.52 18.37 -51.91
N LEU A 42 -8.64 17.20 -52.58
CA LEU A 42 -8.09 16.75 -53.89
C LEU A 42 -6.90 15.74 -53.96
N GLN A 43 -7.29 14.55 -54.46
CA GLN A 43 -6.68 13.58 -55.41
C GLN A 43 -5.15 13.45 -55.59
N GLY A 44 -4.68 12.20 -55.46
CA GLY A 44 -3.52 11.68 -56.22
C GLY A 44 -2.80 10.53 -55.52
N ASN A 45 -2.73 9.36 -56.17
CA ASN A 45 -1.94 8.16 -55.80
C ASN A 45 -0.53 8.52 -55.29
N ILE A 46 0.12 7.81 -54.34
CA ILE A 46 0.69 6.45 -54.46
C ILE A 46 1.18 5.94 -53.07
N SER A 47 1.26 4.60 -52.96
CA SER A 47 2.06 3.78 -52.02
C SER A 47 1.74 3.75 -50.52
N GLY A 48 1.03 2.67 -50.14
CA GLY A 48 1.61 1.67 -49.26
C GLY A 48 1.40 1.81 -47.75
N ARG A 49 0.53 0.92 -47.23
CA ARG A 49 0.35 0.55 -45.81
C ARG A 49 -0.34 1.58 -44.92
N ARG A 50 -1.66 1.65 -45.10
CA ARG A 50 -2.61 1.96 -44.02
C ARG A 50 -2.17 1.21 -42.75
N GLY A 51 -1.74 1.95 -41.73
CA GLY A 51 -1.63 1.45 -40.37
C GLY A 51 -3.03 1.03 -39.94
N GLN A 52 -3.32 -0.26 -40.13
CA GLN A 52 -4.49 -0.89 -39.52
C GLN A 52 -4.33 -0.66 -38.02
N TYR A 53 -5.27 0.08 -37.45
CA TYR A 53 -5.67 0.02 -36.05
C TYR A 53 -5.21 -1.29 -35.41
N SER A 54 -4.06 -1.24 -34.74
CA SER A 54 -3.68 -2.30 -33.82
C SER A 54 -4.63 -2.14 -32.64
N LYS A 55 -5.84 -2.70 -32.79
CA LYS A 55 -6.69 -3.09 -31.68
C LYS A 55 -5.73 -3.71 -30.68
N ARG A 56 -5.55 -3.03 -29.53
CA ARG A 56 -4.72 -3.49 -28.41
C ARG A 56 -4.99 -4.96 -28.23
N LYS A 57 -4.12 -5.82 -28.81
CA LYS A 57 -4.11 -7.23 -28.48
C LYS A 57 -3.91 -7.20 -26.98
N SER A 58 -4.84 -7.79 -26.23
CA SER A 58 -4.54 -8.30 -24.90
C SER A 58 -3.16 -8.95 -25.03
N ARG A 59 -2.13 -8.30 -24.49
CA ARG A 59 -0.79 -8.89 -24.49
C ARG A 59 -0.99 -10.13 -23.66
N ASN A 60 -0.81 -11.29 -24.27
CA ASN A 60 -0.95 -12.54 -23.55
C ASN A 60 0.00 -12.46 -22.35
N VAL A 61 -0.55 -12.39 -21.13
CA VAL A 61 0.24 -12.14 -19.91
C VAL A 61 1.26 -13.27 -19.72
N ASP A 62 0.96 -14.47 -20.23
CA ASP A 62 1.88 -15.61 -20.23
C ASP A 62 3.10 -15.43 -21.12
N SER A 63 3.05 -14.52 -22.10
CA SER A 63 4.17 -14.23 -22.99
C SER A 63 5.10 -13.13 -22.47
N ILE A 64 4.77 -12.49 -21.35
CA ILE A 64 5.60 -11.44 -20.75
C ILE A 64 6.82 -12.11 -20.09
N PRO A 65 8.06 -11.73 -20.46
CA PRO A 65 9.26 -12.31 -19.87
C PRO A 65 9.38 -11.92 -18.38
N LEU A 66 10.05 -12.77 -17.60
CA LEU A 66 10.32 -12.48 -16.19
C LEU A 66 11.08 -11.16 -16.03
N MET A 67 12.15 -10.97 -16.81
CA MET A 67 12.94 -9.73 -16.85
C MET A 67 13.23 -9.31 -18.30
N GLU A 68 13.19 -7.99 -18.54
CA GLU A 68 13.65 -7.36 -19.78
C GLU A 68 14.39 -6.05 -19.45
N GLY A 69 15.45 -5.75 -20.20
CA GLY A 69 16.30 -4.58 -19.95
C GLY A 69 17.20 -4.73 -18.72
N GLU A 70 17.99 -3.69 -18.44
CA GLU A 70 18.98 -3.66 -17.36
C GLU A 70 19.02 -2.27 -16.70
N GLY A 71 19.53 -2.21 -15.46
CA GLY A 71 19.64 -0.97 -14.69
C GLY A 71 18.33 -0.19 -14.64
N ARG A 72 18.35 1.08 -15.05
CA ARG A 72 17.16 1.96 -15.06
C ARG A 72 16.06 1.51 -16.03
N SER A 73 16.41 0.72 -17.03
CA SER A 73 15.45 0.19 -18.02
C SER A 73 14.83 -1.14 -17.60
N LEU A 74 15.31 -1.77 -16.52
CA LEU A 74 14.83 -3.08 -16.06
C LEU A 74 13.32 -3.06 -15.83
N ARG A 75 12.64 -4.03 -16.46
CA ARG A 75 11.26 -4.39 -16.17
C ARG A 75 11.20 -5.81 -15.64
N VAL A 76 10.36 -6.05 -14.65
CA VAL A 76 10.06 -7.39 -14.12
C VAL A 76 8.60 -7.67 -14.41
N LEU A 77 8.29 -8.68 -15.23
CA LEU A 77 6.94 -8.91 -15.77
C LEU A 77 6.30 -7.63 -16.36
N GLY A 78 7.13 -6.80 -17.01
CA GLY A 78 6.71 -5.52 -17.58
C GLY A 78 6.50 -4.39 -16.55
N PHE A 79 6.78 -4.59 -15.26
CA PHE A 79 6.74 -3.54 -14.23
C PHE A 79 8.07 -2.80 -14.18
N ASN A 80 8.03 -1.48 -14.35
CA ASN A 80 9.21 -0.63 -14.13
C ASN A 80 9.50 -0.45 -12.63
N GLN A 81 10.66 0.12 -12.29
CA GLN A 81 11.08 0.29 -10.89
C GLN A 81 10.06 1.06 -10.04
N ALA A 82 9.50 2.15 -10.58
CA ALA A 82 8.47 2.93 -9.89
C ALA A 82 7.21 2.10 -9.58
N GLN A 83 6.74 1.29 -10.54
CA GLN A 83 5.59 0.40 -10.37
C GLN A 83 5.89 -0.73 -9.38
N ARG A 84 7.10 -1.31 -9.40
CA ARG A 84 7.52 -2.32 -8.40
C ARG A 84 7.54 -1.74 -6.99
N SER A 85 8.09 -0.54 -6.82
CA SER A 85 8.07 0.19 -5.55
C SER A 85 6.64 0.50 -5.09
N LEU A 86 5.77 1.00 -5.98
CA LEU A 86 4.36 1.25 -5.66
C LEU A 86 3.60 -0.02 -5.30
N PHE A 87 3.88 -1.16 -5.95
CA PHE A 87 3.31 -2.45 -5.58
C PHE A 87 3.70 -2.82 -4.15
N LEU A 88 5.01 -2.81 -3.84
CA LEU A 88 5.51 -3.16 -2.51
C LEU A 88 5.00 -2.20 -1.43
N GLN A 89 4.91 -0.90 -1.71
CA GLN A 89 4.29 0.07 -0.82
C GLN A 89 2.80 -0.26 -0.59
N THR A 90 2.06 -0.61 -1.64
CA THR A 90 0.64 -0.98 -1.51
C THR A 90 0.49 -2.25 -0.67
N LEU A 91 1.32 -3.27 -0.91
CA LEU A 91 1.37 -4.51 -0.13
C LEU A 91 1.67 -4.24 1.35
N ASN A 92 2.67 -3.41 1.64
CA ASN A 92 3.02 -3.04 3.01
C ASN A 92 1.97 -2.15 3.69
N ARG A 93 1.02 -1.55 2.95
CA ARG A 93 -0.06 -0.74 3.52
C ARG A 93 -1.36 -1.51 3.69
N TYR A 94 -1.69 -2.40 2.76
CA TYR A 94 -3.01 -3.03 2.70
C TYR A 94 -2.98 -4.56 2.56
N GLY A 95 -1.80 -5.18 2.60
CA GLY A 95 -1.66 -6.62 2.36
C GLY A 95 -2.14 -7.01 0.96
N PHE A 96 -2.59 -8.25 0.82
CA PHE A 96 -3.08 -8.77 -0.46
C PHE A 96 -4.55 -8.43 -0.76
N GLN A 97 -5.23 -7.62 0.07
CA GLN A 97 -6.61 -7.16 -0.19
C GLN A 97 -7.58 -8.31 -0.51
N ASN A 98 -7.52 -9.40 0.25
CA ASN A 98 -8.29 -10.63 0.00
C ASN A 98 -8.15 -11.17 -1.45
N TYR A 99 -7.01 -10.91 -2.09
CA TYR A 99 -6.71 -11.27 -3.47
C TYR A 99 -7.63 -10.59 -4.51
N ASP A 100 -8.31 -9.48 -4.14
CA ASP A 100 -8.99 -8.62 -5.11
C ASP A 100 -8.00 -7.62 -5.72
N TRP A 101 -7.31 -8.06 -6.76
CA TRP A 101 -6.27 -7.27 -7.44
C TRP A 101 -6.78 -5.98 -8.08
N LYS A 102 -8.10 -5.77 -8.17
CA LYS A 102 -8.66 -4.49 -8.62
C LYS A 102 -8.32 -3.35 -7.65
N GLU A 103 -8.16 -3.64 -6.37
CA GLU A 103 -7.80 -2.65 -5.33
C GLU A 103 -6.41 -2.01 -5.55
N TYR A 104 -5.56 -2.65 -6.35
CA TYR A 104 -4.23 -2.17 -6.70
C TYR A 104 -4.23 -1.24 -7.93
N LEU A 105 -5.26 -1.29 -8.77
CA LEU A 105 -5.34 -0.51 -10.02
C LEU A 105 -5.16 1.01 -9.85
N PRO A 106 -5.73 1.67 -8.81
CA PRO A 106 -5.57 3.12 -8.65
C PRO A 106 -4.11 3.58 -8.52
N ARG A 107 -3.23 2.69 -8.02
CA ARG A 107 -1.80 2.96 -7.78
C ARG A 107 -0.91 2.45 -8.91
N LEU A 108 -1.36 1.46 -9.68
CA LEU A 108 -0.61 0.83 -10.76
C LEU A 108 -1.23 1.17 -12.12
N LYS A 109 -1.30 2.46 -12.43
CA LYS A 109 -1.87 2.96 -13.69
C LYS A 109 -1.19 2.30 -14.89
N GLY A 110 -2.00 1.90 -15.87
CA GLY A 110 -1.54 1.24 -17.09
C GLY A 110 -1.32 -0.27 -16.98
N LYS A 111 -1.60 -0.88 -15.82
CA LYS A 111 -1.59 -2.35 -15.64
C LYS A 111 -2.99 -2.93 -15.64
N SER A 112 -3.12 -4.16 -16.16
CA SER A 112 -4.33 -4.96 -16.03
C SER A 112 -4.37 -5.70 -14.68
N VAL A 113 -5.56 -6.17 -14.29
CA VAL A 113 -5.75 -7.03 -13.11
C VAL A 113 -4.91 -8.31 -13.22
N GLU A 114 -4.83 -8.89 -14.41
CA GLU A 114 -4.07 -10.11 -14.71
C GLU A 114 -2.56 -9.88 -14.59
N GLU A 115 -2.04 -8.73 -15.06
CA GLU A 115 -0.63 -8.36 -14.87
C GLU A 115 -0.30 -8.17 -13.39
N ILE A 116 -1.19 -7.51 -12.63
CA ILE A 116 -1.02 -7.31 -11.18
C ILE A 116 -1.03 -8.65 -10.45
N GLN A 117 -1.97 -9.53 -10.78
CA GLN A 117 -2.04 -10.87 -10.20
C GLN A 117 -0.74 -11.65 -10.43
N ARG A 118 -0.25 -11.70 -11.68
CA ARG A 118 0.98 -12.43 -12.00
C ARG A 118 2.20 -11.86 -11.27
N TYR A 119 2.30 -10.54 -11.16
CA TYR A 119 3.36 -9.91 -10.38
C TYR A 119 3.22 -10.19 -8.87
N ALA A 120 1.99 -10.25 -8.35
CA ALA A 120 1.75 -10.62 -6.96
C ALA A 120 2.13 -12.07 -6.67
N GLU A 121 1.85 -13.01 -7.58
CA GLU A 121 2.27 -14.41 -7.48
C GLU A 121 3.80 -14.53 -7.44
N LEU A 122 4.52 -13.75 -8.25
CA LEU A 122 5.98 -13.66 -8.19
C LEU A 122 6.45 -13.17 -6.82
N VAL A 123 5.88 -12.09 -6.30
CA VAL A 123 6.21 -11.55 -4.97
C VAL A 123 5.90 -12.57 -3.86
N MET A 124 4.80 -13.33 -3.97
CA MET A 124 4.51 -14.40 -3.00
C MET A 124 5.57 -15.50 -3.03
N ALA A 125 6.03 -15.91 -4.21
CA ALA A 125 7.11 -16.88 -4.32
C ALA A 125 8.40 -16.36 -3.67
N HIS A 126 8.74 -15.08 -3.92
CA HIS A 126 9.88 -14.40 -3.29
C HIS A 126 9.78 -14.32 -1.76
N LEU A 127 8.57 -14.07 -1.22
CA LEU A 127 8.33 -14.05 0.23
C LEU A 127 8.47 -15.43 0.90
N LEU A 128 8.46 -16.52 0.13
CA LEU A 128 8.66 -17.89 0.62
C LEU A 128 10.12 -18.34 0.57
N GLU A 129 11.02 -17.56 -0.04
CA GLU A 129 12.45 -17.88 -0.06
C GLU A 129 13.07 -17.81 1.35
N GLU A 130 14.16 -18.56 1.55
CA GLU A 130 14.94 -18.46 2.78
C GLU A 130 15.55 -17.07 2.92
N ILE A 131 15.42 -16.47 4.11
CA ILE A 131 15.99 -15.14 4.39
C ILE A 131 17.51 -15.22 4.30
N ASN A 132 18.09 -14.35 3.47
CA ASN A 132 19.52 -14.28 3.21
C ASN A 132 19.92 -12.84 2.83
N ASP A 133 21.23 -12.57 2.86
CA ASP A 133 21.81 -11.25 2.59
C ASP A 133 22.02 -10.95 1.09
N SER A 134 21.51 -11.79 0.17
CA SER A 134 21.60 -11.55 -1.28
C SER A 134 20.83 -10.29 -1.68
N GLU A 135 21.36 -9.51 -2.62
CA GLU A 135 20.67 -8.36 -3.20
C GLU A 135 19.55 -8.76 -4.18
N CYS A 136 19.55 -10.02 -4.65
CA CYS A 136 18.54 -10.58 -5.56
C CYS A 136 17.88 -11.83 -4.96
N PHE A 137 16.66 -12.13 -5.42
CA PHE A 137 16.01 -13.43 -5.23
C PHE A 137 16.66 -14.52 -6.07
N SER A 138 16.26 -15.78 -5.85
CA SER A 138 16.84 -16.95 -6.52
C SER A 138 16.70 -16.94 -8.05
N ASP A 139 15.71 -16.21 -8.57
CA ASP A 139 15.47 -16.01 -10.00
C ASP A 139 16.22 -14.81 -10.61
N GLY A 140 17.04 -14.12 -9.81
CA GLY A 140 17.84 -12.96 -10.21
C GLY A 140 17.12 -11.61 -10.13
N VAL A 141 15.83 -11.58 -9.79
CA VAL A 141 15.09 -10.33 -9.58
C VAL A 141 15.68 -9.57 -8.38
N PRO A 142 15.99 -8.27 -8.50
CA PRO A 142 16.52 -7.50 -7.38
C PRO A 142 15.49 -7.37 -6.26
N LYS A 143 15.94 -7.46 -5.01
CA LYS A 143 15.08 -7.24 -3.83
C LYS A 143 14.69 -5.78 -3.63
N GLU A 144 15.48 -4.86 -4.18
CA GLU A 144 15.22 -3.41 -4.13
C GLU A 144 14.97 -2.90 -2.70
N GLY A 145 15.71 -3.44 -1.73
CA GLY A 145 15.58 -3.09 -0.31
C GLY A 145 14.40 -3.76 0.41
N MET A 146 13.68 -4.68 -0.22
CA MET A 146 12.62 -5.46 0.44
C MET A 146 13.20 -6.30 1.58
N ARG A 147 12.73 -6.02 2.80
CA ARG A 147 12.99 -6.86 3.99
C ARG A 147 11.85 -7.88 4.12
N THR A 148 12.09 -9.10 3.62
CA THR A 148 11.09 -10.16 3.51
C THR A 148 10.39 -10.47 4.83
N ASP A 149 11.14 -10.54 5.92
CA ASP A 149 10.65 -10.78 7.27
C ASP A 149 9.68 -9.70 7.76
N ASP A 150 10.05 -8.43 7.61
CA ASP A 150 9.17 -7.32 7.99
C ASP A 150 7.92 -7.23 7.13
N THR A 151 8.04 -7.50 5.83
CA THR A 151 6.88 -7.56 4.94
C THR A 151 5.94 -8.69 5.33
N LEU A 152 6.45 -9.89 5.63
CA LEU A 152 5.64 -11.02 6.12
C LEU A 152 4.92 -10.69 7.44
N VAL A 153 5.64 -10.16 8.43
CA VAL A 153 5.04 -9.75 9.71
C VAL A 153 3.95 -8.71 9.50
N ARG A 154 4.18 -7.76 8.59
CA ARG A 154 3.22 -6.70 8.29
C ARG A 154 1.96 -7.24 7.59
N ILE A 155 2.12 -8.11 6.59
CA ILE A 155 1.00 -8.78 5.93
C ILE A 155 0.19 -9.58 6.95
N ALA A 156 0.86 -10.36 7.81
CA ALA A 156 0.19 -11.13 8.87
C ALA A 156 -0.60 -10.23 9.83
N ASN A 157 -0.02 -9.11 10.28
CA ASN A 157 -0.72 -8.15 11.14
C ASN A 157 -1.96 -7.56 10.45
N ILE A 158 -1.86 -7.18 9.18
CA ILE A 158 -2.99 -6.64 8.41
C ILE A 158 -4.11 -7.68 8.32
N SER A 159 -3.78 -8.91 7.89
CA SER A 159 -4.78 -9.99 7.75
C SER A 159 -5.45 -10.35 9.08
N LEU A 160 -4.70 -10.38 10.20
CA LEU A 160 -5.25 -10.63 11.53
C LEU A 160 -6.19 -9.50 11.99
N ILE A 161 -5.89 -8.25 11.63
CA ILE A 161 -6.76 -7.10 11.91
C ILE A 161 -8.07 -7.21 11.12
N GLU A 162 -7.98 -7.49 9.82
CA GLU A 162 -9.15 -7.69 8.94
C GLU A 162 -10.06 -8.80 9.47
N GLU A 163 -9.48 -9.97 9.80
CA GLU A 163 -10.23 -11.09 10.36
C GLU A 163 -10.90 -10.72 11.69
N LYS A 164 -10.19 -10.00 12.57
CA LYS A 164 -10.73 -9.58 13.87
C LYS A 164 -11.90 -8.61 13.71
N VAL A 165 -11.79 -7.63 12.81
CA VAL A 165 -12.85 -6.66 12.54
C VAL A 165 -14.06 -7.37 11.93
N ALA A 166 -13.86 -8.23 10.93
CA ALA A 166 -14.93 -9.02 10.32
C ALA A 166 -15.65 -9.90 11.35
N ALA A 167 -14.92 -10.54 12.27
CA ALA A 167 -15.50 -11.37 13.31
C ALA A 167 -16.35 -10.56 14.31
N MET A 168 -15.95 -9.33 14.64
CA MET A 168 -16.76 -8.42 15.47
C MET A 168 -18.04 -7.99 14.75
N GLU A 169 -17.94 -7.59 13.48
CA GLU A 169 -19.08 -7.12 12.68
C GLU A 169 -20.11 -8.22 12.41
N GLN A 170 -19.64 -9.46 12.24
CA GLN A 170 -20.50 -10.65 12.11
C GLN A 170 -21.05 -11.14 13.45
N GLY A 171 -20.71 -10.50 14.57
CA GLY A 171 -21.13 -10.92 15.91
C GLY A 171 -20.54 -12.25 16.39
N LYS A 172 -19.53 -12.79 15.69
CA LYS A 172 -18.82 -14.02 16.09
C LYS A 172 -18.03 -13.81 17.38
N ILE A 173 -17.56 -12.59 17.60
CA ILE A 173 -16.96 -12.14 18.87
C ILE A 173 -17.61 -10.82 19.30
N THR A 174 -17.71 -10.62 20.62
CA THR A 174 -18.33 -9.41 21.21
C THR A 174 -17.32 -8.51 21.92
N LYS A 175 -16.07 -8.97 22.05
CA LYS A 175 -14.96 -8.25 22.68
C LYS A 175 -13.70 -8.46 21.87
N LEU A 176 -12.96 -7.38 21.59
CA LEU A 176 -11.65 -7.46 20.94
C LEU A 176 -10.62 -8.21 21.79
N PHE A 177 -10.60 -7.93 23.09
CA PHE A 177 -9.73 -8.59 24.06
C PHE A 177 -10.54 -9.49 25.00
N PRO A 178 -10.19 -10.79 25.08
CA PRO A 178 -10.71 -11.68 26.11
C PRO A 178 -10.47 -11.14 27.53
N ASN A 179 -11.33 -11.52 28.49
CA ASN A 179 -11.22 -11.03 29.86
C ASN A 179 -9.87 -11.38 30.52
N TYR A 180 -9.29 -12.56 30.24
CA TYR A 180 -8.01 -12.96 30.82
C TYR A 180 -6.87 -11.99 30.43
N LEU A 181 -6.83 -11.53 29.17
CA LEU A 181 -5.86 -10.52 28.75
C LEU A 181 -6.10 -9.17 29.43
N LYS A 182 -7.34 -8.80 29.73
CA LYS A 182 -7.62 -7.56 30.47
C LYS A 182 -7.18 -7.63 31.92
N TYR A 183 -7.24 -8.81 32.55
CA TYR A 183 -6.75 -9.01 33.91
C TYR A 183 -5.23 -8.96 33.97
N GLU A 184 -4.57 -9.58 33.00
CA GLU A 184 -3.10 -9.58 32.89
C GLU A 184 -2.57 -8.21 32.50
N PHE A 185 -3.19 -7.57 31.51
CA PHE A 185 -2.81 -6.27 30.97
C PHE A 185 -3.88 -5.23 31.26
N GLN A 186 -3.85 -4.67 32.48
CA GLN A 186 -4.82 -3.68 32.94
C GLN A 186 -4.94 -2.46 32.01
N GLY A 187 -3.88 -2.12 31.27
CA GLY A 187 -3.88 -1.05 30.26
C GLY A 187 -4.86 -1.25 29.10
N LEU A 188 -5.30 -2.49 28.83
CA LEU A 188 -6.30 -2.80 27.80
C LEU A 188 -7.75 -2.47 28.23
N SER A 189 -7.96 -2.05 29.48
CA SER A 189 -9.30 -1.72 29.99
C SER A 189 -9.79 -0.32 29.57
N GLY A 190 -8.99 0.41 28.79
CA GLY A 190 -9.27 1.77 28.37
C GLY A 190 -8.91 2.81 29.44
N GLY A 191 -8.71 4.04 29.00
CA GLY A 191 -8.37 5.19 29.83
C GLY A 191 -9.57 6.05 30.18
N ARG A 192 -9.29 7.32 30.53
CA ARG A 192 -10.34 8.31 30.80
C ARG A 192 -11.08 8.68 29.51
N ILE A 193 -10.34 8.89 28.41
CA ILE A 193 -10.88 9.31 27.11
C ILE A 193 -10.96 8.11 26.17
N TRP A 194 -9.86 7.37 25.99
CA TRP A 194 -9.85 6.16 25.17
C TRP A 194 -10.66 5.02 25.80
N LYS A 195 -11.45 4.31 25.00
CA LYS A 195 -12.44 3.30 25.42
C LYS A 195 -12.34 2.11 24.48
N THR A 196 -12.94 0.99 24.87
CA THR A 196 -12.90 -0.24 24.07
C THR A 196 -13.55 -0.12 22.70
N GLU A 197 -14.50 0.80 22.52
CA GLU A 197 -15.08 1.11 21.22
C GLU A 197 -14.08 1.80 20.28
N HIS A 198 -13.20 2.65 20.84
CA HIS A 198 -12.13 3.31 20.09
C HIS A 198 -11.08 2.31 19.60
N ASP A 199 -10.83 1.20 20.32
CA ASP A 199 -9.96 0.14 19.82
C ASP A 199 -10.49 -0.44 18.49
N LEU A 200 -11.80 -0.69 18.39
CA LEU A 200 -12.41 -1.20 17.15
C LEU A 200 -12.37 -0.16 16.03
N LEU A 201 -12.65 1.10 16.35
CA LEU A 201 -12.56 2.18 15.38
C LEU A 201 -11.13 2.37 14.86
N LEU A 202 -10.11 2.18 15.72
CA LEU A 202 -8.70 2.21 15.32
C LEU A 202 -8.37 1.09 14.33
N LEU A 203 -8.80 -0.14 14.61
CA LEU A 203 -8.63 -1.27 13.69
C LEU A 203 -9.31 -1.01 12.34
N LYS A 204 -10.53 -0.46 12.35
CA LYS A 204 -11.23 -0.03 11.13
C LYS A 204 -10.49 1.09 10.39
N GLY A 205 -9.92 2.04 11.13
CA GLY A 205 -9.09 3.11 10.57
C GLY A 205 -7.84 2.56 9.87
N ILE A 206 -7.18 1.56 10.46
CA ILE A 206 -6.03 0.87 9.85
C ILE A 206 -6.43 0.22 8.52
N ILE A 207 -7.57 -0.48 8.46
CA ILE A 207 -8.07 -1.11 7.23
C ILE A 207 -8.39 -0.04 6.17
N LYS A 208 -9.10 1.03 6.55
CA LYS A 208 -9.53 2.11 5.64
C LYS A 208 -8.35 2.89 5.06
N HIS A 209 -7.41 3.31 5.90
CA HIS A 209 -6.35 4.25 5.51
C HIS A 209 -5.03 3.57 5.15
N GLY A 210 -4.84 2.33 5.59
CA GLY A 210 -3.61 1.56 5.44
C GLY A 210 -2.78 1.50 6.72
N TYR A 211 -2.06 0.41 6.89
CA TYR A 211 -1.18 0.16 8.03
C TYR A 211 -0.16 1.28 8.21
N ALA A 212 0.04 1.69 9.46
CA ALA A 212 0.94 2.77 9.86
C ALA A 212 0.67 4.14 9.21
N ARG A 213 -0.56 4.41 8.74
CA ARG A 213 -1.00 5.73 8.26
C ARG A 213 -1.64 6.53 9.40
N TRP A 214 -0.93 6.65 10.52
CA TRP A 214 -1.47 7.17 11.77
C TRP A 214 -2.02 8.59 11.63
N GLN A 215 -1.36 9.46 10.87
CA GLN A 215 -1.82 10.82 10.64
C GLN A 215 -3.16 10.86 9.87
N TYR A 216 -3.28 10.07 8.80
CA TYR A 216 -4.55 9.94 8.05
C TYR A 216 -5.67 9.39 8.94
N ILE A 217 -5.35 8.43 9.81
CA ILE A 217 -6.31 7.88 10.77
C ILE A 217 -6.68 8.93 11.81
N SER A 218 -5.74 9.71 12.35
CA SER A 218 -6.04 10.72 13.37
C SER A 218 -6.83 11.90 12.82
N ASP A 219 -6.64 12.24 11.54
CA ASP A 219 -7.25 13.42 10.90
C ASP A 219 -8.60 13.14 10.25
N ASP A 220 -8.95 11.86 10.06
CA ASP A 220 -10.26 11.46 9.53
C ASP A 220 -11.37 11.79 10.52
N ARG A 221 -12.09 12.88 10.24
CA ARG A 221 -13.19 13.38 11.08
C ARG A 221 -14.41 12.46 11.09
N GLU A 222 -14.50 11.52 10.16
CA GLU A 222 -15.65 10.63 9.99
C GLU A 222 -15.44 9.26 10.65
N ASN A 223 -14.24 8.94 11.13
CA ASN A 223 -13.95 7.62 11.70
C ASN A 223 -14.33 7.47 13.19
N GLY A 224 -14.85 8.51 13.82
CA GLY A 224 -15.23 8.52 15.24
C GLY A 224 -14.06 8.53 16.24
N LEU A 225 -12.80 8.53 15.79
CA LEU A 225 -11.61 8.62 16.64
C LEU A 225 -11.10 10.05 16.81
N PHE A 226 -11.34 10.92 15.83
CA PHE A 226 -10.75 12.28 15.76
C PHE A 226 -10.77 13.00 17.12
N GLU A 227 -11.95 13.10 17.75
CA GLU A 227 -12.10 13.78 19.04
C GLU A 227 -11.40 13.06 20.21
N ALA A 228 -11.46 11.73 20.23
CA ALA A 228 -10.83 10.93 21.29
C ALA A 228 -9.29 11.00 21.20
N ALA A 229 -8.75 10.82 20.00
CA ALA A 229 -7.31 10.93 19.73
C ALA A 229 -6.78 12.33 20.05
N ARG A 230 -7.49 13.39 19.60
CA ARG A 230 -7.11 14.78 19.86
C ARG A 230 -7.02 15.08 21.36
N ARG A 231 -8.01 14.63 22.14
CA ARG A 231 -8.07 14.84 23.60
C ARG A 231 -6.99 14.05 24.34
N GLU A 232 -6.73 12.80 23.97
CA GLU A 232 -5.64 12.01 24.56
C GLU A 232 -4.27 12.66 24.31
N LEU A 233 -4.07 13.22 23.11
CA LEU A 233 -2.82 13.88 22.73
C LEU A 233 -2.68 15.31 23.25
N ASN A 234 -3.69 15.86 23.94
CA ASN A 234 -3.77 17.27 24.38
C ASN A 234 -3.54 18.28 23.24
N LEU A 235 -3.99 17.96 22.04
CA LEU A 235 -3.89 18.86 20.89
C LEU A 235 -4.94 19.98 21.03
N LEU A 236 -4.49 21.23 21.05
CA LEU A 236 -5.36 22.41 21.19
C LEU A 236 -6.24 22.60 19.94
N LEU A 237 -7.44 23.13 20.13
CA LEU A 237 -8.30 23.64 19.05
C LEU A 237 -7.54 24.76 18.32
N MET A 238 -7.05 24.50 17.11
CA MET A 238 -6.81 25.58 16.17
C MET A 238 -8.17 25.90 15.52
N ASN A 239 -8.71 27.04 15.91
CA ASN A 239 -9.97 27.60 15.40
C ASN A 239 -9.80 28.09 13.96
#